data_AF-A0A957N2R8-F1
#
_entry.id   AF-A0A957N2R8-F1
#
_cell.length_a   1.000
_cell.length_b   1.000
_cell.length_c   1.000
_cell.angle_alpha   90.00
_cell.angle_beta   90.00
_cell.angle_gamma   90.00
#
_symmetry.space_group_name_H-M   'P 1'
#
loop_
_entity.id
_entity.type
_entity.pdbx_description
1 polymer ?
#
loop_
_entity_poly.entity_id
_entity_poly.type
_entity_poly.pdbx_seq_one_letter_code
_entity_poly.pdbx_strand_id
1 'polypeptide(L)'
;MPRYMLSSLFLVLLILTACGRTKEPPPTPTAVPLLATSTPASALPTATPAPTAAPPTPAPESIIPAPQDVQDLQARIPALATRAAEFATVIASDVPVLPLPAETLDEQQRRAQEIALAAPQFTQYTHALLDGSPLRSEVFNVLPLRPDSITAATQVCAGQNTCYRVELYNYALNLTSIAVVDTATGTVLDVQHLQDMQPELPPALAELAQQIALNAPETATELGYKPSDVTMPNVKTALNNSACEESKHLCVAPTFLVGDRALWAIVDLTDNQLVGLRWTALGDFSAGRPTQELVQLEEIFDEYCNTINSLEQDGWRLDYVLTGSDGLRISDVTFNGAPVLDSAKVVDFHVSYSSQEGFGYSDAVGCPAFSSSAVVASGPPEVEELGGDGGPAGFAVIQDYRHPLWPAPCNYHYVQRYEFYADGSFRVVVSNLGRGCGNDGTYR
;
A
#
# COMPACT_ATOMS: atom_id res chain seq x y z
N MET A 1 -15.31 61.90 -21.38
CA MET A 1 -15.85 63.14 -20.78
C MET A 1 -17.20 62.80 -20.12
N PRO A 2 -17.53 63.35 -18.93
CA PRO A 2 -17.13 62.75 -17.65
C PRO A 2 -18.24 62.77 -16.55
N ARG A 3 -17.86 62.33 -15.32
CA ARG A 3 -18.39 62.68 -13.96
C ARG A 3 -19.64 61.91 -13.45
N TYR A 4 -19.81 61.53 -12.17
CA TYR A 4 -19.07 61.62 -10.88
C TYR A 4 -19.74 60.63 -9.87
N MET A 5 -18.97 59.85 -9.09
CA MET A 5 -18.82 59.85 -7.61
C MET A 5 -20.07 59.73 -6.69
N LEU A 6 -20.05 58.74 -5.78
CA LEU A 6 -19.91 58.83 -4.30
C LEU A 6 -19.98 57.38 -3.72
N SER A 7 -18.93 56.80 -3.13
CA SER A 7 -18.33 56.99 -1.79
C SER A 7 -19.19 56.48 -0.62
N SER A 8 -18.75 55.38 0.01
CA SER A 8 -18.87 55.14 1.46
C SER A 8 -17.80 54.16 1.91
N LEU A 9 -16.91 54.70 2.74
CA LEU A 9 -15.72 54.13 3.35
C LEU A 9 -16.12 53.64 4.76
N PHE A 10 -15.84 52.40 5.13
CA PHE A 10 -15.87 51.98 6.55
C PHE A 10 -14.45 51.58 6.97
N LEU A 11 -13.87 52.48 7.76
CA LEU A 11 -12.59 52.37 8.43
C LEU A 11 -12.84 51.73 9.80
N VAL A 12 -12.29 50.54 10.05
CA VAL A 12 -12.19 49.99 11.41
C VAL A 12 -10.74 50.12 11.86
N LEU A 13 -10.54 51.09 12.73
CA LEU A 13 -9.30 51.39 13.46
C LEU A 13 -9.33 50.55 14.74
N LEU A 14 -8.37 49.64 14.93
CA LEU A 14 -8.15 48.99 16.22
C LEU A 14 -6.71 49.22 16.69
N ILE A 15 -6.64 49.63 17.95
CA ILE A 15 -5.58 50.39 18.59
C ILE A 15 -4.46 49.46 19.06
N LEU A 16 -3.22 49.80 18.69
CA LEU A 16 -1.99 49.28 19.28
C LEU A 16 -1.86 49.79 20.72
N THR A 17 -1.78 48.87 21.68
CA THR A 17 -1.22 49.13 23.02
C THR A 17 0.03 48.30 23.21
N ALA A 18 1.18 48.97 23.18
CA ALA A 18 2.46 48.42 23.58
C ALA A 18 2.60 48.50 25.10
N CYS A 19 2.94 47.38 25.74
CA CYS A 19 3.57 47.34 27.05
C CYS A 19 4.74 46.35 27.00
N GLY A 20 5.95 46.89 27.01
CA GLY A 20 7.17 46.11 27.12
C GLY A 20 7.36 45.58 28.54
N ARG A 21 7.88 44.35 28.65
CA ARG A 21 8.66 43.90 29.80
C ARG A 21 9.75 42.96 29.33
N THR A 22 10.96 43.27 29.77
CA THR A 22 12.22 42.60 29.50
C THR A 22 12.44 41.38 30.40
N LYS A 23 12.97 40.31 29.79
CA LYS A 23 14.11 39.48 30.21
C LYS A 23 14.04 38.70 31.53
N GLU A 24 14.02 37.36 31.43
CA GLU A 24 14.92 36.46 32.16
C GLU A 24 14.92 35.03 31.57
N PRO A 25 16.09 34.36 31.39
CA PRO A 25 16.18 32.98 30.94
C PRO A 25 16.14 31.97 32.12
N PRO A 26 15.72 30.72 31.89
CA PRO A 26 15.65 29.71 32.95
C PRO A 26 17.05 29.18 33.34
N PRO A 27 17.24 28.74 34.60
CA PRO A 27 18.54 28.34 35.12
C PRO A 27 18.96 26.92 34.69
N THR A 28 20.22 26.81 34.30
CA THR A 28 20.97 25.58 34.07
C THR A 28 21.22 24.83 35.39
N PRO A 29 21.04 23.51 35.48
CA PRO A 29 21.48 22.74 36.64
C PRO A 29 23.00 22.51 36.60
N THR A 30 23.67 23.07 37.60
CA THR A 30 25.10 22.98 37.86
C THR A 30 25.49 21.59 38.36
N ALA A 31 26.46 20.96 37.70
CA ALA A 31 27.20 19.81 38.20
C ALA A 31 28.15 20.23 39.33
N VAL A 32 28.22 19.45 40.41
CA VAL A 32 29.31 19.53 41.41
C VAL A 32 29.74 18.11 41.80
N PRO A 33 31.07 17.83 41.90
CA PRO A 33 31.65 16.50 41.85
C PRO A 33 31.93 15.94 43.25
N LEU A 34 32.30 14.66 43.37
CA LEU A 34 33.32 14.26 44.35
C LEU A 34 33.95 12.89 44.08
N LEU A 35 35.27 12.91 44.24
CA LEU A 35 36.24 11.84 44.03
C LEU A 35 36.05 10.63 44.96
N ALA A 36 36.57 9.51 44.46
CA ALA A 36 36.86 8.27 45.16
C ALA A 36 37.79 8.42 46.37
N THR A 37 37.66 7.52 47.36
CA THR A 37 38.78 6.73 47.91
C THR A 37 38.30 5.56 48.80
N SER A 38 39.02 4.44 48.64
CA SER A 38 39.38 3.36 49.60
C SER A 38 38.38 2.29 50.06
N THR A 39 38.68 1.07 49.60
CA THR A 39 38.58 -0.31 50.15
C THR A 39 38.93 -0.49 51.65
N PRO A 40 38.86 -1.71 52.27
CA PRO A 40 38.14 -2.97 51.94
C PRO A 40 37.43 -3.62 53.16
N ALA A 41 36.54 -4.63 52.97
CA ALA A 41 36.43 -5.78 53.90
C ALA A 41 35.47 -6.89 53.42
N SER A 42 36.05 -8.08 53.29
CA SER A 42 35.56 -9.45 53.50
C SER A 42 34.14 -9.90 53.14
N ALA A 43 34.17 -10.98 52.36
CA ALA A 43 33.09 -11.78 51.83
C ALA A 43 32.26 -12.58 52.85
N LEU A 44 31.00 -12.84 52.47
CA LEU A 44 30.22 -14.02 52.83
C LEU A 44 29.64 -14.62 51.53
N PRO A 45 29.58 -15.95 51.38
CA PRO A 45 29.31 -16.60 50.10
C PRO A 45 27.80 -16.55 49.81
N THR A 46 27.42 -15.82 48.78
CA THR A 46 26.05 -15.88 48.23
C THR A 46 26.01 -17.04 47.25
N ALA A 47 25.04 -17.93 47.45
CA ALA A 47 24.78 -19.06 46.58
C ALA A 47 24.67 -18.60 45.11
N THR A 48 25.47 -19.22 44.25
CA THR A 48 25.39 -19.05 42.80
C THR A 48 23.99 -19.44 42.33
N PRO A 49 23.19 -18.52 41.75
CA PRO A 49 22.04 -18.92 40.96
C PRO A 49 22.59 -19.74 39.79
N ALA A 50 22.03 -20.93 39.55
CA ALA A 50 22.32 -21.67 38.34
C ALA A 50 22.17 -20.71 37.13
N PRO A 51 23.06 -20.77 36.14
CA PRO A 51 22.92 -19.92 34.96
C PRO A 51 21.54 -20.24 34.36
N THR A 52 20.63 -19.27 34.42
CA THR A 52 19.47 -19.25 33.56
C THR A 52 20.04 -19.33 32.17
N ALA A 53 19.83 -20.46 31.49
CA ALA A 53 20.23 -20.62 30.12
C ALA A 53 19.68 -19.41 29.37
N ALA A 54 20.57 -18.61 28.79
CA ALA A 54 20.16 -17.60 27.83
C ALA A 54 19.26 -18.33 26.81
N PRO A 55 18.08 -17.78 26.46
CA PRO A 55 17.31 -18.36 25.37
C PRO A 55 18.27 -18.45 24.18
N PRO A 56 18.42 -19.63 23.56
CA PRO A 56 19.31 -19.78 22.43
C PRO A 56 18.90 -18.73 21.40
N THR A 57 19.82 -17.88 20.96
CA THR A 57 19.59 -17.02 19.80
C THR A 57 19.34 -17.94 18.61
N PRO A 58 18.11 -18.07 18.08
CA PRO A 58 17.90 -18.84 16.88
C PRO A 58 18.24 -17.94 15.69
N ALA A 59 18.83 -18.53 14.66
CA ALA A 59 18.91 -17.91 13.35
C ALA A 59 17.48 -17.53 12.87
N PRO A 60 17.32 -16.62 11.88
CA PRO A 60 16.05 -16.52 11.18
C PRO A 60 15.73 -17.90 10.57
N GLU A 61 14.82 -18.63 11.20
CA GLU A 61 14.38 -19.94 10.73
C GLU A 61 13.27 -19.73 9.71
N SER A 62 13.56 -20.09 8.46
CA SER A 62 12.58 -20.25 7.39
C SER A 62 12.12 -21.70 7.40
N ILE A 63 10.81 -21.91 7.43
CA ILE A 63 10.20 -23.24 7.46
C ILE A 63 9.36 -23.38 6.22
N ILE A 64 9.64 -24.44 5.46
CA ILE A 64 8.80 -24.87 4.34
C ILE A 64 7.89 -25.98 4.89
N PRO A 65 6.57 -25.77 4.95
CA PRO A 65 5.61 -26.79 5.33
C PRO A 65 5.74 -28.02 4.43
N ALA A 66 5.43 -29.19 4.98
CA ALA A 66 5.27 -30.38 4.14
C ALA A 66 4.05 -30.18 3.22
N PRO A 67 4.03 -30.79 2.00
CA PRO A 67 2.86 -30.75 1.14
C PRO A 67 1.61 -31.20 1.90
N GLN A 68 0.56 -30.39 1.89
CA GLN A 68 -0.66 -30.67 2.61
C GLN A 68 -1.69 -31.37 1.71
N ASP A 69 -2.44 -32.31 2.30
CA ASP A 69 -3.56 -32.92 1.60
C ASP A 69 -4.72 -31.92 1.49
N VAL A 70 -5.20 -31.71 0.26
CA VAL A 70 -6.25 -30.72 -0.03
C VAL A 70 -7.56 -31.07 0.67
N GLN A 71 -7.90 -32.35 0.84
CA GLN A 71 -9.14 -32.76 1.51
C GLN A 71 -9.04 -32.51 3.02
N ASP A 72 -7.87 -32.76 3.62
CA ASP A 72 -7.63 -32.44 5.03
C ASP A 72 -7.66 -30.92 5.30
N LEU A 73 -7.10 -30.12 4.38
CA LEU A 73 -7.21 -28.66 4.44
C LEU A 73 -8.68 -28.18 4.38
N GLN A 74 -9.45 -28.69 3.42
CA GLN A 74 -10.87 -28.34 3.27
C GLN A 74 -11.73 -28.80 4.45
N ALA A 75 -11.41 -29.95 5.07
CA ALA A 75 -12.09 -30.42 6.26
C ALA A 75 -11.85 -29.52 7.48
N ARG A 76 -10.65 -28.94 7.60
CA ARG A 76 -10.27 -28.04 8.70
C ARG A 76 -10.70 -26.60 8.48
N ILE A 77 -10.82 -26.16 7.23
CA ILE A 77 -11.11 -24.78 6.84
C ILE A 77 -12.36 -24.77 5.94
N PRO A 78 -13.58 -24.60 6.52
CA PRO A 78 -14.83 -24.64 5.76
C PRO A 78 -14.91 -23.62 4.60
N ALA A 79 -14.24 -22.47 4.72
CA ALA A 79 -14.18 -21.50 3.62
C ALA A 79 -13.46 -22.04 2.38
N LEU A 80 -12.45 -22.90 2.54
CA LEU A 80 -11.80 -23.59 1.42
C LEU A 80 -12.72 -24.57 0.73
N ALA A 81 -13.49 -25.34 1.50
CA ALA A 81 -14.48 -26.27 0.95
C ALA A 81 -15.56 -25.51 0.17
N THR A 82 -16.05 -24.39 0.72
CA THR A 82 -17.04 -23.53 0.06
C THR A 82 -16.51 -22.99 -1.26
N ARG A 83 -15.31 -22.42 -1.25
CA ARG A 83 -14.66 -21.86 -2.45
C ARG A 83 -14.35 -22.91 -3.50
N ALA A 84 -13.93 -24.11 -3.10
CA ALA A 84 -13.73 -25.22 -4.02
C ALA A 84 -15.04 -25.64 -4.70
N ALA A 85 -16.16 -25.64 -3.97
CA ALA A 85 -17.48 -25.94 -4.55
C ALA A 85 -17.98 -24.84 -5.51
N GLU A 86 -17.71 -23.57 -5.20
CA GLU A 86 -17.99 -22.43 -6.09
C GLU A 86 -17.23 -22.57 -7.41
N PHE A 87 -15.91 -22.81 -7.36
CA PHE A 87 -15.11 -23.00 -8.57
C PHE A 87 -15.49 -24.26 -9.33
N ALA A 88 -15.83 -25.37 -8.66
CA ALA A 88 -16.33 -26.57 -9.33
C ALA A 88 -17.61 -26.28 -10.14
N THR A 89 -18.47 -25.39 -9.64
CA THR A 89 -19.69 -24.95 -10.34
C THR A 89 -19.36 -24.04 -11.52
N VAL A 90 -18.49 -23.05 -11.30
CA VAL A 90 -18.13 -22.04 -12.30
C VAL A 90 -17.35 -22.63 -13.47
N ILE A 91 -16.39 -23.54 -13.20
CA ILE A 91 -15.57 -24.19 -14.22
C ILE A 91 -16.44 -25.00 -15.21
N ALA A 92 -17.62 -25.46 -14.77
CA ALA A 92 -18.58 -26.18 -15.61
C ALA A 92 -19.50 -25.26 -16.43
N SER A 93 -19.40 -23.94 -16.27
CA SER A 93 -20.22 -22.96 -16.99
C SER A 93 -19.55 -22.47 -18.28
N ASP A 94 -20.34 -21.84 -19.16
CA ASP A 94 -19.83 -21.30 -20.45
C ASP A 94 -18.81 -20.17 -20.27
N VAL A 95 -18.88 -19.45 -19.15
CA VAL A 95 -17.93 -18.40 -18.76
C VAL A 95 -17.30 -18.82 -17.43
N PRO A 96 -16.14 -19.51 -17.44
CA PRO A 96 -15.54 -20.09 -16.23
C PRO A 96 -14.84 -19.02 -15.38
N VAL A 97 -15.62 -18.01 -14.97
CA VAL A 97 -15.22 -16.89 -14.14
C VAL A 97 -16.10 -16.85 -12.91
N LEU A 98 -15.50 -16.83 -11.73
CA LEU A 98 -16.23 -16.60 -10.49
C LEU A 98 -16.48 -15.08 -10.37
N PRO A 99 -17.74 -14.60 -10.49
CA PRO A 99 -18.03 -13.19 -10.33
C PRO A 99 -17.93 -12.76 -8.87
N LEU A 100 -17.77 -11.45 -8.63
CA LEU A 100 -18.04 -10.91 -7.29
C LEU A 100 -19.52 -11.12 -6.95
N PRO A 101 -19.84 -11.50 -5.69
CA PRO A 101 -21.21 -11.74 -5.28
C PRO A 101 -22.10 -10.50 -5.44
N ALA A 102 -23.36 -10.69 -5.86
CA ALA A 102 -24.26 -9.58 -6.17
C ALA A 102 -24.56 -8.69 -4.95
N GLU A 103 -24.48 -9.25 -3.74
CA GLU A 103 -24.68 -8.59 -2.47
C GLU A 103 -23.51 -7.68 -2.04
N THR A 104 -22.31 -7.85 -2.62
CA THR A 104 -21.15 -7.00 -2.36
C THR A 104 -21.05 -5.82 -3.33
N LEU A 105 -21.93 -5.76 -4.33
CA LEU A 105 -21.93 -4.78 -5.40
C LEU A 105 -23.19 -3.91 -5.37
N ASP A 106 -23.06 -2.63 -5.68
CA ASP A 106 -24.19 -1.78 -6.04
C ASP A 106 -24.74 -2.12 -7.44
N GLU A 107 -25.86 -1.47 -7.82
CA GLU A 107 -26.51 -1.74 -9.10
C GLU A 107 -25.62 -1.42 -10.31
N GLN A 108 -24.85 -0.35 -10.27
CA GLN A 108 -23.97 0.05 -11.37
C GLN A 108 -22.75 -0.86 -11.46
N GLN A 109 -22.19 -1.27 -10.33
CA GLN A 109 -21.10 -2.24 -10.27
C GLN A 109 -21.57 -3.62 -10.79
N ARG A 110 -22.74 -4.11 -10.37
CA ARG A 110 -23.33 -5.34 -10.92
C ARG A 110 -23.47 -5.22 -12.44
N ARG A 111 -24.00 -4.09 -12.91
CA ARG A 111 -24.18 -3.85 -14.34
C ARG A 111 -22.85 -3.83 -15.09
N ALA A 112 -21.82 -3.18 -14.55
CA ALA A 112 -20.48 -3.15 -15.14
C ALA A 112 -19.88 -4.55 -15.24
N GLN A 113 -20.00 -5.36 -14.19
CA GLN A 113 -19.54 -6.75 -14.18
C GLN A 113 -20.24 -7.59 -15.26
N GLU A 114 -21.57 -7.49 -15.36
CA GLU A 114 -22.35 -8.20 -16.39
C GLU A 114 -21.91 -7.82 -17.82
N ILE A 115 -21.74 -6.52 -18.08
CA ILE A 115 -21.30 -6.02 -19.41
C ILE A 115 -19.88 -6.52 -19.72
N ALA A 116 -18.97 -6.46 -18.75
CA ALA A 116 -17.61 -6.95 -18.94
C ALA A 116 -17.57 -8.45 -19.21
N LEU A 117 -18.28 -9.27 -18.42
CA LEU A 117 -18.30 -10.73 -18.57
C LEU A 117 -18.99 -11.19 -19.87
N ALA A 118 -19.86 -10.36 -20.45
CA ALA A 118 -20.46 -10.63 -21.76
C ALA A 118 -19.52 -10.31 -22.94
N ALA A 119 -18.39 -9.62 -22.70
CA ALA A 119 -17.49 -9.15 -23.74
C ALA A 119 -16.39 -10.20 -24.05
N PRO A 120 -16.35 -10.80 -25.26
CA PRO A 120 -15.40 -11.87 -25.59
C PRO A 120 -13.93 -11.48 -25.43
N GLN A 121 -13.59 -10.21 -25.67
CA GLN A 121 -12.24 -9.69 -25.47
C GLN A 121 -11.83 -9.72 -23.99
N PHE A 122 -12.76 -9.47 -23.06
CA PHE A 122 -12.47 -9.50 -21.63
C PHE A 122 -12.31 -10.93 -21.11
N THR A 123 -13.13 -11.85 -21.61
CA THR A 123 -13.09 -13.26 -21.22
C THR A 123 -12.14 -14.11 -22.07
N GLN A 124 -11.33 -13.50 -22.94
CA GLN A 124 -10.49 -14.19 -23.94
C GLN A 124 -9.58 -15.24 -23.30
N TYR A 125 -9.03 -14.94 -22.13
CA TYR A 125 -8.07 -15.81 -21.43
C TYR A 125 -8.70 -16.71 -20.36
N THR A 126 -10.03 -16.88 -20.36
CA THR A 126 -10.73 -17.77 -19.41
C THR A 126 -10.63 -19.25 -19.80
N HIS A 127 -10.14 -19.54 -21.01
CA HIS A 127 -9.85 -20.89 -21.48
C HIS A 127 -8.42 -20.96 -22.01
N ALA A 128 -7.81 -22.14 -21.88
CA ALA A 128 -6.48 -22.41 -22.41
C ALA A 128 -6.50 -22.36 -23.95
N LEU A 129 -5.57 -21.62 -24.55
CA LEU A 129 -5.50 -21.44 -26.01
C LEU A 129 -5.23 -22.74 -26.78
N LEU A 130 -4.62 -23.74 -26.13
CA LEU A 130 -4.19 -24.97 -26.78
C LEU A 130 -5.33 -25.98 -26.95
N ASP A 131 -6.11 -26.20 -25.90
CA ASP A 131 -7.09 -27.28 -25.82
C ASP A 131 -8.50 -26.81 -25.43
N GLY A 132 -8.66 -25.51 -25.15
CA GLY A 132 -9.93 -24.93 -24.72
C GLY A 132 -10.34 -25.34 -23.31
N SER A 133 -9.45 -25.89 -22.49
CA SER A 133 -9.76 -26.23 -21.10
C SER A 133 -10.06 -24.97 -20.29
N PRO A 134 -11.10 -24.95 -19.43
CA PRO A 134 -11.42 -23.80 -18.60
C PRO A 134 -10.29 -23.52 -17.61
N LEU A 135 -9.97 -22.25 -17.40
CA LEU A 135 -8.94 -21.78 -16.48
C LEU A 135 -9.58 -21.08 -15.29
N ARG A 136 -9.09 -21.39 -14.08
CA ARG A 136 -9.56 -20.75 -12.85
C ARG A 136 -9.34 -19.24 -12.95
N SER A 137 -10.46 -18.51 -13.04
CA SER A 137 -10.48 -17.06 -13.15
C SER A 137 -11.56 -16.49 -12.24
N GLU A 138 -11.35 -15.30 -11.67
CA GLU A 138 -12.39 -14.62 -10.89
C GLU A 138 -12.28 -13.10 -11.01
N VAL A 139 -13.41 -12.42 -10.85
CA VAL A 139 -13.44 -10.97 -10.76
C VAL A 139 -12.93 -10.57 -9.39
N PHE A 140 -11.87 -9.77 -9.35
CA PHE A 140 -11.28 -9.25 -8.11
C PHE A 140 -11.99 -7.98 -7.68
N ASN A 141 -12.17 -7.03 -8.60
CA ASN A 141 -12.69 -5.71 -8.26
C ASN A 141 -13.62 -5.18 -9.35
N VAL A 142 -14.63 -4.43 -8.92
CA VAL A 142 -15.46 -3.56 -9.78
C VAL A 142 -15.49 -2.18 -9.14
N LEU A 143 -14.75 -1.25 -9.72
CA LEU A 143 -14.50 0.07 -9.12
C LEU A 143 -14.95 1.17 -10.08
N PRO A 144 -15.41 2.33 -9.59
CA PRO A 144 -15.55 3.52 -10.44
C PRO A 144 -14.22 3.82 -11.17
N LEU A 145 -14.29 4.22 -12.44
CA LEU A 145 -13.10 4.61 -13.19
C LEU A 145 -12.54 5.91 -12.63
N ARG A 146 -11.29 5.86 -12.18
CA ARG A 146 -10.61 7.03 -11.62
C ARG A 146 -10.00 7.93 -12.69
N PRO A 147 -9.83 9.23 -12.42
CA PRO A 147 -9.19 10.15 -13.36
C PRO A 147 -7.78 9.72 -13.79
N ASP A 148 -6.99 9.11 -12.90
CA ASP A 148 -5.65 8.62 -13.19
C ASP A 148 -5.62 7.37 -14.09
N SER A 149 -6.77 6.72 -14.28
CA SER A 149 -6.96 5.56 -15.16
C SER A 149 -7.60 5.93 -16.50
N ILE A 150 -7.85 7.21 -16.77
CA ILE A 150 -8.40 7.66 -18.06
C ILE A 150 -7.31 7.62 -19.13
N THR A 151 -7.65 7.06 -20.29
CA THR A 151 -6.81 6.98 -21.48
C THR A 151 -7.52 7.65 -22.65
N ALA A 152 -6.83 7.78 -23.79
CA ALA A 152 -7.45 8.28 -25.01
C ALA A 152 -8.67 7.43 -25.44
N ALA A 153 -8.67 6.13 -25.17
CA ALA A 153 -9.79 5.23 -25.49
C ALA A 153 -11.00 5.43 -24.55
N THR A 154 -10.75 5.91 -23.33
CA THR A 154 -11.77 6.06 -22.28
C THR A 154 -12.09 7.51 -21.95
N GLN A 155 -11.67 8.45 -22.80
CA GLN A 155 -11.85 9.90 -22.59
C GLN A 155 -13.33 10.31 -22.39
N VAL A 156 -14.28 9.55 -22.94
CA VAL A 156 -15.72 9.77 -22.72
C VAL A 156 -16.09 9.71 -21.23
N CYS A 157 -15.33 8.97 -20.43
CA CYS A 157 -15.53 8.82 -18.99
C CYS A 157 -15.04 10.02 -18.17
N ALA A 158 -14.32 10.97 -18.76
CA ALA A 158 -13.81 12.14 -18.05
C ALA A 158 -14.98 12.95 -17.45
N GLY A 159 -15.02 13.03 -16.12
CA GLY A 159 -16.08 13.72 -15.38
C GLY A 159 -17.43 13.01 -15.34
N GLN A 160 -17.49 11.71 -15.68
CA GLN A 160 -18.70 10.89 -15.61
C GLN A 160 -18.63 9.86 -14.49
N ASN A 161 -19.75 9.62 -13.80
CA ASN A 161 -19.87 8.62 -12.73
C ASN A 161 -20.50 7.30 -13.22
N THR A 162 -20.50 7.05 -14.52
CA THR A 162 -21.08 5.84 -15.15
C THR A 162 -20.02 4.89 -15.70
N CYS A 163 -18.74 5.27 -15.60
CA CYS A 163 -17.65 4.42 -16.03
C CYS A 163 -17.05 3.63 -14.88
N TYR A 164 -16.81 2.35 -15.11
CA TYR A 164 -16.29 1.41 -14.14
C TYR A 164 -15.11 0.62 -14.72
N ARG A 165 -14.14 0.33 -13.87
CA ARG A 165 -13.04 -0.60 -14.11
C ARG A 165 -13.39 -1.95 -13.50
N VAL A 166 -13.42 -3.00 -14.31
CA VAL A 166 -13.64 -4.39 -13.88
C VAL A 166 -12.34 -5.16 -14.04
N GLU A 167 -11.88 -5.79 -12.97
CA GLU A 167 -10.61 -6.52 -12.92
C GLU A 167 -10.86 -8.01 -12.77
N LEU A 168 -10.40 -8.79 -13.73
CA LEU A 168 -10.46 -10.24 -13.77
C LEU A 168 -9.06 -10.81 -13.64
N TYR A 169 -8.84 -11.68 -12.66
CA TYR A 169 -7.56 -12.37 -12.50
C TYR A 169 -7.66 -13.82 -12.99
N ASN A 170 -6.69 -14.24 -13.81
CA ASN A 170 -6.49 -15.63 -14.19
C ASN A 170 -5.29 -16.20 -13.43
N TYR A 171 -5.56 -17.21 -12.61
CA TYR A 171 -4.57 -17.85 -11.75
C TYR A 171 -3.53 -18.65 -12.51
N ALA A 172 -3.94 -19.36 -13.56
CA ALA A 172 -3.05 -20.26 -14.31
C ALA A 172 -2.04 -19.50 -15.19
N LEU A 173 -2.42 -18.30 -15.63
CA LEU A 173 -1.61 -17.45 -16.52
C LEU A 173 -0.92 -16.31 -15.76
N ASN A 174 -1.17 -16.16 -14.45
CA ASN A 174 -0.73 -14.99 -13.67
C ASN A 174 -1.04 -13.68 -14.42
N LEU A 175 -2.29 -13.51 -14.85
CA LEU A 175 -2.70 -12.45 -15.78
C LEU A 175 -3.91 -11.70 -15.24
N THR A 176 -3.82 -10.37 -15.23
CA THR A 176 -4.96 -9.50 -14.96
C THR A 176 -5.53 -8.96 -16.26
N SER A 177 -6.82 -9.17 -16.48
CA SER A 177 -7.59 -8.51 -17.52
C SER A 177 -8.38 -7.36 -16.91
N ILE A 178 -8.30 -6.19 -17.52
CA ILE A 178 -8.98 -4.97 -17.06
C ILE A 178 -9.91 -4.51 -18.16
N ALA A 179 -11.21 -4.41 -17.88
CA ALA A 179 -12.18 -3.78 -18.76
C ALA A 179 -12.60 -2.42 -18.20
N VAL A 180 -12.66 -1.41 -19.07
CA VAL A 180 -13.35 -0.15 -18.77
C VAL A 180 -14.72 -0.19 -19.42
N VAL A 181 -15.75 -0.06 -18.60
CA VAL A 181 -17.16 -0.21 -18.99
C VAL A 181 -17.89 1.10 -18.75
N ASP A 182 -18.61 1.58 -19.75
CA ASP A 182 -19.63 2.62 -19.56
C ASP A 182 -21.00 1.97 -19.37
N THR A 183 -21.52 2.05 -18.15
CA THR A 183 -22.80 1.44 -17.78
C THR A 183 -24.00 2.17 -18.36
N ALA A 184 -23.86 3.45 -18.72
CA ALA A 184 -24.94 4.22 -19.32
C ALA A 184 -25.23 3.78 -20.76
N THR A 185 -24.18 3.50 -21.54
CA THR A 185 -24.31 3.00 -22.91
C THR A 185 -24.33 1.47 -22.98
N GLY A 186 -23.91 0.78 -21.91
CA GLY A 186 -23.84 -0.67 -21.88
C GLY A 186 -22.67 -1.23 -22.69
N THR A 187 -21.58 -0.48 -22.79
CA THR A 187 -20.45 -0.81 -23.69
C THR A 187 -19.14 -0.97 -22.93
N VAL A 188 -18.30 -1.88 -23.43
CA VAL A 188 -16.90 -1.97 -23.02
C VAL A 188 -16.09 -1.04 -23.92
N LEU A 189 -15.46 -0.04 -23.33
CA LEU A 189 -14.71 1.01 -24.03
C LEU A 189 -13.27 0.58 -24.32
N ASP A 190 -12.65 -0.14 -23.39
CA ASP A 190 -11.28 -0.61 -23.50
C ASP A 190 -11.11 -1.93 -22.74
N VAL A 191 -10.21 -2.79 -23.23
CA VAL A 191 -9.77 -4.01 -22.53
C VAL A 191 -8.27 -4.15 -22.64
N GLN A 192 -7.62 -4.30 -21.49
CA GLN A 192 -6.19 -4.51 -21.39
C GLN A 192 -5.90 -5.85 -20.70
N HIS A 193 -4.83 -6.50 -21.11
CA HIS A 193 -4.35 -7.75 -20.52
C HIS A 193 -2.91 -7.56 -20.07
N LEU A 194 -2.69 -7.70 -18.77
CA LEU A 194 -1.43 -7.40 -18.11
C LEU A 194 -0.88 -8.72 -17.55
N GLN A 195 0.13 -9.26 -18.24
CA GLN A 195 0.86 -10.45 -17.83
C GLN A 195 1.69 -10.15 -16.60
N ASP A 196 1.81 -11.15 -15.73
CA ASP A 196 2.55 -11.09 -14.48
C ASP A 196 2.12 -9.94 -13.54
N MET A 197 0.84 -9.55 -13.67
CA MET A 197 0.22 -8.53 -12.84
C MET A 197 -0.93 -9.14 -12.05
N GLN A 198 -0.96 -8.83 -10.75
CA GLN A 198 -2.01 -9.26 -9.82
C GLN A 198 -2.81 -8.04 -9.36
N PRO A 199 -4.16 -8.07 -9.37
CA PRO A 199 -4.98 -6.92 -8.98
C PRO A 199 -4.95 -6.71 -7.47
N GLU A 200 -5.57 -5.63 -7.02
CA GLU A 200 -5.80 -5.38 -5.58
C GLU A 200 -6.53 -6.57 -4.93
N LEU A 201 -6.08 -7.01 -3.75
CA LEU A 201 -6.56 -8.25 -3.15
C LEU A 201 -7.98 -8.06 -2.59
N PRO A 202 -8.97 -8.86 -3.02
CA PRO A 202 -10.33 -8.76 -2.51
C PRO A 202 -10.39 -9.11 -1.01
N PRO A 203 -11.24 -8.45 -0.21
CA PRO A 203 -11.37 -8.72 1.23
C PRO A 203 -11.64 -10.20 1.55
N ALA A 204 -12.48 -10.87 0.75
CA ALA A 204 -12.78 -12.30 0.93
C ALA A 204 -11.52 -13.19 0.77
N LEU A 205 -10.57 -12.82 -0.09
CA LEU A 205 -9.32 -13.55 -0.25
C LEU A 205 -8.33 -13.27 0.88
N ALA A 206 -8.32 -12.04 1.39
CA ALA A 206 -7.57 -11.71 2.60
C ALA A 206 -8.08 -12.52 3.80
N GLU A 207 -9.40 -12.60 3.99
CA GLU A 207 -10.02 -13.44 5.04
C GLU A 207 -9.71 -14.92 4.85
N LEU A 208 -9.72 -15.42 3.61
CA LEU A 208 -9.36 -16.79 3.32
C LEU A 208 -7.91 -17.10 3.71
N ALA A 209 -6.97 -16.21 3.37
CA ALA A 209 -5.57 -16.35 3.75
C ALA A 209 -5.39 -16.39 5.26
N GLN A 210 -6.11 -15.52 5.98
CA GLN A 210 -6.11 -15.53 7.44
C GLN A 210 -6.61 -16.87 7.99
N GLN A 211 -7.72 -17.39 7.46
CA GLN A 211 -8.26 -18.67 7.90
C GLN A 211 -7.29 -19.83 7.66
N ILE A 212 -6.54 -19.81 6.54
CA ILE A 212 -5.46 -20.77 6.28
C ILE A 212 -4.37 -20.64 7.34
N ALA A 213 -3.85 -19.43 7.55
CA ALA A 213 -2.78 -19.18 8.52
C ALA A 213 -3.16 -19.57 9.96
N LEU A 214 -4.39 -19.24 10.40
CA LEU A 214 -4.91 -19.52 11.74
C LEU A 214 -5.16 -21.01 12.02
N ASN A 215 -5.42 -21.80 10.98
CA ASN A 215 -5.75 -23.22 11.11
C ASN A 215 -4.62 -24.16 10.64
N ALA A 216 -3.51 -23.62 10.13
CA ALA A 216 -2.32 -24.40 9.81
C ALA A 216 -1.64 -24.95 11.08
N PRO A 217 -1.41 -26.27 11.19
CA PRO A 217 -0.70 -26.86 12.33
C PRO A 217 0.72 -26.32 12.51
N GLU A 218 1.40 -26.01 11.41
CA GLU A 218 2.75 -25.45 11.39
C GLU A 218 2.76 -24.08 12.08
N THR A 219 1.80 -23.21 11.79
CA THR A 219 1.68 -21.90 12.46
C THR A 219 1.49 -22.07 13.98
N ALA A 220 0.61 -22.98 14.40
CA ALA A 220 0.37 -23.22 15.83
C ALA A 220 1.58 -23.84 16.54
N THR A 221 2.34 -24.69 15.83
CA THR A 221 3.58 -25.30 16.33
C THR A 221 4.65 -24.23 16.54
N GLU A 222 4.83 -23.34 15.56
CA GLU A 222 5.81 -22.25 15.62
C GLU A 222 5.48 -21.21 16.69
N LEU A 223 4.22 -20.82 16.80
CA LEU A 223 3.79 -19.88 17.83
C LEU A 223 3.80 -20.51 19.23
N GLY A 224 3.76 -21.84 19.34
CA GLY A 224 3.59 -22.58 20.59
C GLY A 224 2.16 -22.49 21.17
N TYR A 225 1.22 -21.91 20.44
CA TYR A 225 -0.21 -21.81 20.77
C TYR A 225 -1.04 -21.70 19.49
N LYS A 226 -2.35 -21.99 19.56
CA LYS A 226 -3.27 -21.73 18.44
C LYS A 226 -3.65 -20.24 18.43
N PRO A 227 -3.27 -19.45 17.42
CA PRO A 227 -3.67 -18.05 17.32
C PRO A 227 -5.17 -17.92 17.07
N SER A 228 -5.74 -16.78 17.46
CA SER A 228 -7.15 -16.45 17.23
C SER A 228 -7.37 -15.28 16.28
N ASP A 229 -6.31 -14.52 16.00
CA ASP A 229 -6.33 -13.34 15.13
C ASP A 229 -4.94 -13.12 14.52
N VAL A 230 -4.88 -12.33 13.45
CA VAL A 230 -3.64 -11.88 12.79
C VAL A 230 -3.50 -10.37 12.93
N THR A 231 -2.27 -9.86 12.95
CA THR A 231 -2.05 -8.41 13.08
C THR A 231 -2.09 -7.70 11.73
N MET A 232 -1.56 -8.32 10.68
CA MET A 232 -1.56 -7.78 9.31
C MET A 232 -2.04 -8.87 8.35
N PRO A 233 -3.26 -8.76 7.79
CA PRO A 233 -3.89 -9.89 7.09
C PRO A 233 -3.62 -10.00 5.59
N ASN A 234 -3.29 -8.90 4.91
CA ASN A 234 -3.41 -8.77 3.45
C ASN A 234 -2.11 -8.32 2.74
N VAL A 235 -0.95 -8.44 3.40
CA VAL A 235 0.31 -8.00 2.81
C VAL A 235 0.74 -8.95 1.70
N LYS A 236 0.78 -8.48 0.44
CA LYS A 236 1.34 -9.25 -0.68
C LYS A 236 2.82 -9.54 -0.42
N THR A 237 3.26 -10.75 -0.76
CA THR A 237 4.63 -11.19 -0.47
C THR A 237 5.18 -12.10 -1.57
N ALA A 238 6.50 -12.17 -1.65
CA ALA A 238 7.23 -13.13 -2.47
C ALA A 238 8.16 -13.98 -1.60
N LEU A 239 8.41 -15.23 -2.02
CA LEU A 239 9.32 -16.15 -1.34
C LEU A 239 10.15 -16.91 -2.37
N ASN A 240 11.46 -16.68 -2.38
CA ASN A 240 12.37 -17.35 -3.32
C ASN A 240 12.37 -18.88 -3.17
N ASN A 241 12.61 -19.58 -4.28
CA ASN A 241 12.58 -21.03 -4.37
C ASN A 241 11.23 -21.66 -3.96
N SER A 242 10.14 -20.91 -4.11
CA SER A 242 8.78 -21.37 -3.92
C SER A 242 7.90 -20.97 -5.11
N ALA A 243 6.66 -21.43 -5.16
CA ALA A 243 5.71 -20.99 -6.17
C ALA A 243 5.39 -19.47 -6.07
N CYS A 244 5.64 -18.85 -4.91
CA CYS A 244 5.50 -17.42 -4.67
C CYS A 244 6.72 -16.58 -5.14
N GLU A 245 7.76 -17.20 -5.68
CA GLU A 245 8.90 -16.47 -6.24
C GLU A 245 8.47 -15.67 -7.48
N GLU A 246 8.95 -14.43 -7.58
CA GLU A 246 8.61 -13.50 -8.69
C GLU A 246 7.09 -13.26 -8.85
N SER A 247 6.30 -13.45 -7.79
CA SER A 247 4.84 -13.29 -7.83
C SER A 247 4.15 -14.14 -8.91
N LYS A 248 4.69 -15.32 -9.22
CA LYS A 248 4.07 -16.25 -10.18
C LYS A 248 2.75 -16.83 -9.66
N HIS A 249 2.66 -17.01 -8.35
CA HIS A 249 1.43 -17.31 -7.64
C HIS A 249 0.97 -16.09 -6.83
N LEU A 250 -0.34 -16.00 -6.60
CA LEU A 250 -0.92 -14.98 -5.71
C LEU A 250 -0.64 -15.34 -4.25
N CYS A 251 0.35 -14.69 -3.65
CA CYS A 251 0.79 -14.98 -2.30
C CYS A 251 0.68 -13.78 -1.36
N VAL A 252 0.25 -14.07 -0.13
CA VAL A 252 0.01 -13.08 0.91
C VAL A 252 0.57 -13.58 2.25
N ALA A 253 0.95 -12.67 3.14
CA ALA A 253 1.56 -12.99 4.42
C ALA A 253 0.75 -12.46 5.62
N PRO A 254 -0.31 -13.17 6.04
CA PRO A 254 -0.85 -13.00 7.39
C PRO A 254 0.26 -13.05 8.45
N THR A 255 0.40 -11.97 9.23
CA THR A 255 1.53 -11.79 10.15
C THR A 255 1.07 -11.75 11.62
N PHE A 256 1.79 -12.48 12.48
CA PHE A 256 1.57 -12.56 13.93
C PHE A 256 2.70 -11.85 14.67
N LEU A 257 2.38 -10.87 15.52
CA LEU A 257 3.38 -10.23 16.39
C LEU A 257 3.52 -11.00 17.72
N VAL A 258 4.75 -11.41 18.06
CA VAL A 258 5.09 -12.15 19.29
C VAL A 258 6.28 -11.48 19.98
N GLY A 259 5.99 -10.66 20.98
CA GLY A 259 7.02 -9.91 21.71
C GLY A 259 7.77 -8.96 20.79
N ASP A 260 9.07 -9.16 20.66
CA ASP A 260 9.99 -8.42 19.78
C ASP A 260 10.23 -9.14 18.44
N ARG A 261 9.35 -10.06 18.03
CA ARG A 261 9.44 -10.81 16.77
C ARG A 261 8.11 -10.88 16.05
N ALA A 262 8.14 -11.10 14.73
CA ALA A 262 6.95 -11.42 13.95
C ALA A 262 7.11 -12.75 13.23
N LEU A 263 6.04 -13.53 13.22
CA LEU A 263 5.91 -14.73 12.39
C LEU A 263 5.06 -14.41 11.18
N TRP A 264 5.61 -14.66 10.00
CA TRP A 264 4.96 -14.46 8.72
C TRP A 264 4.45 -15.79 8.23
N ALA A 265 3.14 -15.92 8.06
CA ALA A 265 2.52 -17.09 7.45
C ALA A 265 2.26 -16.82 5.98
N ILE A 266 3.12 -17.35 5.11
CA ILE A 266 3.07 -17.14 3.67
C ILE A 266 2.06 -18.12 3.08
N VAL A 267 0.93 -17.57 2.63
CA VAL A 267 -0.18 -18.31 2.06
C VAL A 267 -0.22 -18.08 0.56
N ASP A 268 -0.23 -19.17 -0.18
CA ASP A 268 -0.47 -19.19 -1.61
C ASP A 268 -1.98 -19.39 -1.85
N LEU A 269 -2.64 -18.37 -2.39
CA LEU A 269 -4.08 -18.37 -2.72
C LEU A 269 -4.37 -18.97 -4.11
N THR A 270 -3.33 -19.25 -4.90
CA THR A 270 -3.42 -20.03 -6.15
C THR A 270 -3.67 -21.48 -5.80
N ASP A 271 -2.83 -22.05 -4.95
CA ASP A 271 -2.95 -23.45 -4.51
C ASP A 271 -3.75 -23.62 -3.22
N ASN A 272 -4.11 -22.51 -2.57
CA ASN A 272 -4.87 -22.45 -1.32
C ASN A 272 -4.19 -23.16 -0.13
N GLN A 273 -2.91 -22.92 0.06
CA GLN A 273 -2.11 -23.60 1.10
C GLN A 273 -1.09 -22.67 1.76
N LEU A 274 -0.66 -23.03 2.96
CA LEU A 274 0.51 -22.42 3.60
C LEU A 274 1.77 -22.96 2.91
N VAL A 275 2.63 -22.08 2.40
CA VAL A 275 3.86 -22.46 1.68
C VAL A 275 5.14 -22.08 2.41
N GLY A 276 5.04 -21.23 3.43
CA GLY A 276 6.20 -20.81 4.21
C GLY A 276 5.85 -20.19 5.54
N LEU A 277 6.72 -20.37 6.53
CA LEU A 277 6.74 -19.59 7.75
C LEU A 277 8.09 -18.90 7.88
N ARG A 278 8.10 -17.62 8.28
CA ARG A 278 9.35 -16.87 8.46
C ARG A 278 9.30 -15.99 9.70
N TRP A 279 10.29 -16.18 10.58
CA TRP A 279 10.47 -15.33 11.74
C TRP A 279 11.32 -14.08 11.43
N THR A 280 10.91 -12.94 11.97
CA THR A 280 11.64 -11.67 11.90
C THR A 280 11.78 -11.05 13.28
N ALA A 281 12.81 -10.25 13.51
CA ALA A 281 12.93 -9.43 14.72
C ALA A 281 12.28 -8.05 14.47
N LEU A 282 11.52 -7.55 15.44
CA LEU A 282 10.78 -6.29 15.44
C LEU A 282 11.55 -5.12 16.08
N GLY A 283 12.59 -5.37 16.89
CA GLY A 283 13.30 -4.34 17.65
C GLY A 283 12.49 -3.77 18.84
N ASP A 284 13.00 -2.72 19.50
CA ASP A 284 12.35 -2.09 20.67
C ASP A 284 11.02 -1.42 20.29
N PHE A 285 9.90 -1.96 20.77
CA PHE A 285 8.53 -1.62 20.32
C PHE A 285 7.60 -1.20 21.48
N SER A 286 6.78 -0.18 21.24
CA SER A 286 5.55 0.11 22.00
C SER A 286 4.50 0.77 21.08
N ALA A 287 3.44 0.04 20.69
CA ALA A 287 2.37 0.57 19.84
C ALA A 287 1.43 1.54 20.57
N GLY A 288 1.11 2.66 19.90
CA GLY A 288 0.02 3.59 20.23
C GLY A 288 -1.22 3.35 19.35
N ARG A 289 -2.40 3.78 19.84
CA ARG A 289 -3.72 3.58 19.21
C ARG A 289 -4.05 4.68 18.18
N PRO A 290 -4.87 4.41 17.13
CA PRO A 290 -5.28 5.40 16.14
C PRO A 290 -6.29 6.44 16.69
N THR A 291 -6.21 7.71 16.23
CA THR A 291 -7.04 8.85 16.66
C THR A 291 -7.57 9.66 15.44
N GLN A 292 -7.88 10.97 15.58
CA GLN A 292 -8.50 11.93 14.63
C GLN A 292 -8.02 11.87 13.15
N GLU A 293 -6.88 11.24 12.93
CA GLU A 293 -6.26 10.84 11.66
C GLU A 293 -7.23 10.20 10.66
N LEU A 294 -8.17 9.34 11.08
CA LEU A 294 -9.11 8.69 10.14
C LEU A 294 -10.07 9.65 9.43
N VAL A 295 -10.42 10.80 10.04
CA VAL A 295 -11.32 11.80 9.44
C VAL A 295 -10.58 12.67 8.42
N GLN A 296 -9.27 12.87 8.59
CA GLN A 296 -8.43 13.61 7.62
C GLN A 296 -8.19 12.80 6.34
N LEU A 297 -8.30 11.46 6.39
CA LEU A 297 -8.14 10.60 5.22
C LEU A 297 -9.30 10.72 4.22
N GLU A 298 -10.51 11.10 4.66
CA GLU A 298 -11.67 11.33 3.77
C GLU A 298 -11.49 12.59 2.91
N GLU A 299 -11.01 13.69 3.50
CA GLU A 299 -10.71 14.94 2.79
C GLU A 299 -9.57 14.75 1.77
N ILE A 300 -8.52 14.00 2.15
CA ILE A 300 -7.42 13.64 1.24
C ILE A 300 -7.96 12.86 0.03
N PHE A 301 -8.89 11.93 0.29
CA PHE A 301 -9.45 11.09 -0.74
C PHE A 301 -10.27 11.89 -1.76
N ASP A 302 -11.20 12.71 -1.31
CA ASP A 302 -12.08 13.45 -2.22
C ASP A 302 -11.33 14.54 -3.01
N GLU A 303 -10.44 15.29 -2.36
CA GLU A 303 -9.78 16.45 -2.96
C GLU A 303 -8.54 16.10 -3.78
N TYR A 304 -7.85 15.00 -3.47
CA TYR A 304 -6.54 14.72 -4.08
C TYR A 304 -6.44 13.35 -4.75
N CYS A 305 -7.31 12.38 -4.40
CA CYS A 305 -7.32 11.07 -5.05
C CYS A 305 -8.32 10.98 -6.20
N ASN A 306 -9.48 11.63 -6.08
CA ASN A 306 -10.53 11.62 -7.10
C ASN A 306 -10.57 12.87 -7.97
N THR A 307 -9.72 13.85 -7.69
CA THR A 307 -9.73 15.14 -8.37
C THR A 307 -8.35 15.42 -8.94
N ILE A 308 -8.31 15.82 -10.23
CA ILE A 308 -7.11 16.36 -10.86
C ILE A 308 -6.96 17.81 -10.39
N ASN A 309 -5.84 18.11 -9.76
CA ASN A 309 -5.49 19.45 -9.30
C ASN A 309 -4.50 20.10 -10.26
N SER A 310 -4.59 21.41 -10.45
CA SER A 310 -3.69 22.16 -11.32
C SER A 310 -2.85 23.16 -10.53
N LEU A 311 -1.58 23.29 -10.91
CA LEU A 311 -0.65 24.26 -10.34
C LEU A 311 0.00 25.07 -11.47
N GLU A 312 0.00 26.39 -11.33
CA GLU A 312 0.72 27.31 -12.22
C GLU A 312 1.60 28.25 -11.37
N GLN A 313 2.91 28.16 -11.56
CA GLN A 313 3.89 28.94 -10.80
C GLN A 313 5.20 29.10 -11.57
N ASP A 314 5.79 30.29 -11.55
CA ASP A 314 7.11 30.58 -12.14
C ASP A 314 7.29 30.12 -13.61
N GLY A 315 6.21 30.25 -14.39
CA GLY A 315 6.17 29.83 -15.80
C GLY A 315 5.92 28.34 -16.01
N TRP A 316 5.87 27.54 -14.94
CA TRP A 316 5.43 26.16 -14.98
C TRP A 316 3.92 26.05 -14.87
N ARG A 317 3.34 25.11 -15.59
CA ARG A 317 1.97 24.62 -15.36
C ARG A 317 2.00 23.10 -15.36
N LEU A 318 1.33 22.48 -14.41
CA LEU A 318 1.17 21.03 -14.32
C LEU A 318 -0.17 20.68 -13.68
N ASP A 319 -0.60 19.46 -13.93
CA ASP A 319 -1.65 18.79 -13.18
C ASP A 319 -1.06 17.74 -12.23
N TYR A 320 -1.73 17.45 -11.12
CA TYR A 320 -1.32 16.43 -10.16
C TYR A 320 -2.49 15.72 -9.51
N VAL A 321 -2.27 14.46 -9.13
CA VAL A 321 -3.24 13.59 -8.45
C VAL A 321 -2.51 12.54 -7.59
N LEU A 322 -3.11 12.16 -6.47
CA LEU A 322 -2.69 11.00 -5.68
C LEU A 322 -3.31 9.72 -6.27
N THR A 323 -2.47 8.77 -6.64
CA THR A 323 -2.90 7.51 -7.23
C THR A 323 -3.24 6.47 -6.16
N GLY A 324 -3.89 5.38 -6.57
CA GLY A 324 -4.26 4.30 -5.67
C GLY A 324 -3.07 3.55 -5.05
N SER A 325 -1.98 3.35 -5.78
CA SER A 325 -0.89 2.43 -5.42
C SER A 325 0.53 2.90 -5.74
N ASP A 326 0.69 3.99 -6.49
CA ASP A 326 1.99 4.42 -7.07
C ASP A 326 2.37 5.87 -6.64
N GLY A 327 1.66 6.39 -5.64
CA GLY A 327 1.86 7.69 -5.04
C GLY A 327 1.43 8.86 -5.92
N LEU A 328 2.25 9.93 -5.95
CA LEU A 328 1.91 11.22 -6.52
C LEU A 328 2.27 11.21 -8.01
N ARG A 329 1.29 11.43 -8.86
CA ARG A 329 1.47 11.59 -10.30
C ARG A 329 1.35 13.06 -10.68
N ILE A 330 2.28 13.53 -11.52
CA ILE A 330 2.15 14.81 -12.23
C ILE A 330 1.88 14.54 -13.72
N SER A 331 1.13 15.42 -14.39
CA SER A 331 0.87 15.37 -15.83
C SER A 331 0.75 16.74 -16.49
N ASP A 332 0.70 16.75 -17.81
CA ASP A 332 0.47 17.94 -18.64
C ASP A 332 1.43 19.10 -18.32
N VAL A 333 2.68 18.74 -18.03
CA VAL A 333 3.71 19.66 -17.54
C VAL A 333 4.21 20.52 -18.69
N THR A 334 4.13 21.84 -18.50
CA THR A 334 4.64 22.83 -19.45
C THR A 334 5.51 23.86 -18.74
N PHE A 335 6.47 24.44 -19.47
CA PHE A 335 7.28 25.58 -19.04
C PHE A 335 7.23 26.67 -20.10
N ASN A 336 6.81 27.88 -19.71
CA ASN A 336 6.57 29.02 -20.59
C ASN A 336 5.70 28.66 -21.81
N GLY A 337 4.69 27.81 -21.59
CA GLY A 337 3.77 27.34 -22.61
C GLY A 337 4.31 26.25 -23.55
N ALA A 338 5.58 25.85 -23.41
CA ALA A 338 6.16 24.72 -24.14
C ALA A 338 5.95 23.42 -23.34
N PRO A 339 5.55 22.31 -23.98
CA PRO A 339 5.41 21.02 -23.31
C PRO A 339 6.77 20.50 -22.85
N VAL A 340 6.82 19.98 -21.62
CA VAL A 340 8.02 19.41 -21.00
C VAL A 340 7.84 17.91 -20.76
N LEU A 341 6.71 17.50 -20.19
CA LEU A 341 6.44 16.11 -19.80
C LEU A 341 4.94 15.81 -19.82
N ASP A 342 4.55 14.68 -20.41
CA ASP A 342 3.16 14.23 -20.42
C ASP A 342 2.72 13.68 -19.05
N SER A 343 3.53 12.82 -18.42
CA SER A 343 3.27 12.28 -17.08
C SER A 343 4.54 11.74 -16.39
N ALA A 344 4.63 11.87 -15.07
CA ALA A 344 5.59 11.14 -14.23
C ALA A 344 4.96 10.68 -12.92
N LYS A 345 5.37 9.48 -12.48
CA LYS A 345 5.10 8.88 -11.16
C LYS A 345 6.17 7.87 -10.78
N VAL A 346 6.28 7.55 -9.50
CA VAL A 346 7.09 6.40 -9.04
C VAL A 346 6.28 5.14 -9.26
N VAL A 347 6.75 4.24 -10.12
CA VAL A 347 5.92 3.10 -10.56
C VAL A 347 5.95 1.91 -9.62
N ASP A 348 6.95 1.80 -8.75
CA ASP A 348 7.08 0.69 -7.81
C ASP A 348 8.06 1.04 -6.67
N PHE A 349 7.88 0.42 -5.51
CA PHE A 349 8.81 0.42 -4.39
C PHE A 349 9.16 -1.02 -4.02
N HIS A 350 10.29 -1.51 -4.53
CA HIS A 350 10.77 -2.84 -4.19
C HIS A 350 11.85 -2.78 -3.11
N VAL A 351 11.56 -3.37 -1.95
CA VAL A 351 12.49 -3.40 -0.82
C VAL A 351 12.92 -4.83 -0.54
N SER A 352 14.18 -5.15 -0.78
CA SER A 352 14.75 -6.47 -0.53
C SER A 352 15.49 -6.52 0.81
N TYR A 353 15.23 -7.54 1.62
CA TYR A 353 15.83 -7.75 2.93
C TYR A 353 16.87 -8.87 2.95
N SER A 354 17.21 -9.44 1.79
CA SER A 354 18.29 -10.40 1.67
C SER A 354 18.83 -10.43 0.25
N SER A 355 20.16 -10.30 0.12
CA SER A 355 20.83 -10.37 -1.19
C SER A 355 20.92 -11.79 -1.76
N GLN A 356 20.75 -12.83 -0.92
CA GLN A 356 20.79 -14.23 -1.33
C GLN A 356 19.41 -14.89 -1.36
N GLU A 357 18.53 -14.54 -0.40
CA GLU A 357 17.22 -15.18 -0.23
C GLU A 357 16.07 -14.35 -0.83
N GLY A 358 16.34 -13.11 -1.26
CA GLY A 358 15.47 -12.28 -2.10
C GLY A 358 14.06 -11.96 -1.59
N PHE A 359 13.74 -12.24 -0.33
CA PHE A 359 12.47 -11.81 0.25
C PHE A 359 12.45 -10.28 0.49
N GLY A 360 11.28 -9.69 0.34
CA GLY A 360 11.10 -8.26 0.29
C GLY A 360 9.64 -7.83 0.25
N TYR A 361 9.38 -6.54 0.35
CA TYR A 361 8.08 -5.97 0.04
C TYR A 361 8.09 -5.34 -1.34
N SER A 362 6.99 -5.46 -2.05
CA SER A 362 6.61 -4.55 -3.13
C SER A 362 5.55 -3.63 -2.54
N ASP A 363 5.97 -2.47 -2.07
CA ASP A 363 5.11 -1.54 -1.35
C ASP A 363 4.20 -0.82 -2.33
N ALA A 364 2.89 -0.97 -2.12
CA ALA A 364 1.93 -0.03 -2.69
C ALA A 364 1.88 1.22 -1.80
N VAL A 365 1.98 2.38 -2.45
CA VAL A 365 2.02 3.70 -1.80
C VAL A 365 0.91 4.56 -2.41
N GLY A 366 -0.03 5.08 -1.64
CA GLY A 366 -1.13 5.78 -2.29
C GLY A 366 -2.29 6.18 -1.40
N CYS A 367 -3.46 6.29 -2.02
CA CYS A 367 -4.66 6.77 -1.38
C CYS A 367 -5.22 5.81 -0.32
N PRO A 368 -5.65 6.32 0.85
CA PRO A 368 -5.99 5.52 2.02
C PRO A 368 -7.25 4.66 1.91
N ALA A 369 -8.18 4.98 1.00
CA ALA A 369 -9.54 4.43 1.05
C ALA A 369 -9.79 3.17 0.19
N PHE A 370 -8.86 2.77 -0.69
CA PHE A 370 -9.16 1.76 -1.74
C PHE A 370 -8.02 0.82 -2.13
N SER A 371 -6.88 0.83 -1.44
CA SER A 371 -5.72 0.02 -1.81
C SER A 371 -5.20 -0.77 -0.61
N SER A 372 -4.62 -1.95 -0.83
CA SER A 372 -3.71 -2.62 0.12
C SER A 372 -2.38 -1.86 0.24
N SER A 373 -2.33 -0.59 -0.14
CA SER A 373 -1.22 0.30 0.08
C SER A 373 -0.80 0.20 1.54
N ALA A 374 0.36 -0.40 1.75
CA ALA A 374 0.94 -0.52 3.08
C ALA A 374 1.31 0.88 3.60
N VAL A 375 1.51 1.85 2.71
CA VAL A 375 1.96 3.20 3.06
C VAL A 375 1.01 4.24 2.45
N VAL A 376 0.19 4.85 3.29
CA VAL A 376 -0.88 5.75 2.82
C VAL A 376 -0.45 7.21 2.86
N ALA A 377 -1.07 8.06 2.04
CA ALA A 377 -0.86 9.51 2.09
C ALA A 377 -1.17 10.03 3.51
N SER A 378 -0.20 10.71 4.13
CA SER A 378 -0.30 11.18 5.53
C SER A 378 -0.94 12.58 5.64
N GLY A 379 -1.13 13.25 4.51
CA GLY A 379 -1.66 14.61 4.37
C GLY A 379 -1.90 14.95 2.89
N PRO A 380 -2.44 16.15 2.58
CA PRO A 380 -2.52 16.65 1.21
C PRO A 380 -1.12 16.95 0.63
N PRO A 381 -0.97 17.03 -0.71
CA PRO A 381 0.26 17.49 -1.34
C PRO A 381 0.62 18.91 -0.91
N GLU A 382 1.89 19.15 -0.59
CA GLU A 382 2.42 20.46 -0.20
C GLU A 382 3.22 21.09 -1.34
N VAL A 383 3.19 22.41 -1.43
CA VAL A 383 4.03 23.19 -2.35
C VAL A 383 5.02 24.02 -1.54
N GLU A 384 6.31 23.85 -1.81
CA GLU A 384 7.41 24.53 -1.10
C GLU A 384 8.26 25.35 -2.08
N GLU A 385 8.64 26.57 -1.71
CA GLU A 385 9.61 27.37 -2.48
C GLU A 385 11.04 26.82 -2.36
N LEU A 386 11.78 26.82 -3.46
CA LEU A 386 13.20 26.49 -3.55
C LEU A 386 14.05 27.76 -3.67
N GLY A 387 15.28 27.74 -3.12
CA GLY A 387 16.25 28.84 -3.30
C GLY A 387 16.86 29.43 -2.03
N GLY A 388 16.79 28.73 -0.89
CA GLY A 388 17.55 29.09 0.33
C GLY A 388 19.07 28.85 0.20
N ASP A 389 19.87 29.64 0.92
CA ASP A 389 21.34 29.56 1.06
C ASP A 389 22.13 29.30 -0.25
N GLY A 390 21.76 29.98 -1.33
CA GLY A 390 22.50 29.96 -2.60
C GLY A 390 22.14 28.81 -3.55
N GLY A 391 21.08 28.06 -3.26
CA GLY A 391 20.48 27.11 -4.21
C GLY A 391 19.70 27.79 -5.35
N PRO A 392 19.45 27.08 -6.47
CA PRO A 392 18.64 27.59 -7.57
C PRO A 392 17.19 27.83 -7.12
N ALA A 393 16.62 28.95 -7.57
CA ALA A 393 15.24 29.33 -7.28
C ALA A 393 14.24 28.43 -8.03
N GLY A 394 13.10 28.17 -7.42
CA GLY A 394 12.04 27.33 -7.99
C GLY A 394 10.98 26.99 -6.95
N PHE A 395 10.28 25.88 -7.16
CA PHE A 395 9.37 25.31 -6.17
C PHE A 395 9.35 23.78 -6.28
N ALA A 396 8.75 23.12 -5.30
CA ALA A 396 8.54 21.69 -5.32
C ALA A 396 7.13 21.30 -4.89
N VAL A 397 6.58 20.27 -5.53
CA VAL A 397 5.36 19.58 -5.07
C VAL A 397 5.79 18.33 -4.32
N ILE A 398 5.30 18.18 -3.09
CA ILE A 398 5.75 17.17 -2.13
C ILE A 398 4.55 16.36 -1.67
N GLN A 399 4.70 15.05 -1.61
CA GLN A 399 3.75 14.19 -0.91
C GLN A 399 4.48 13.27 0.06
N ASP A 400 3.95 13.24 1.28
CA ASP A 400 4.39 12.38 2.37
C ASP A 400 3.45 11.17 2.50
N TYR A 401 4.03 9.97 2.60
CA TYR A 401 3.32 8.71 2.75
C TYR A 401 3.83 7.99 3.98
N ARG A 402 2.94 7.59 4.89
CA ARG A 402 3.29 6.88 6.12
C ARG A 402 2.44 5.65 6.30
N HIS A 403 3.08 4.54 6.66
CA HIS A 403 2.36 3.40 7.22
C HIS A 403 1.77 3.85 8.57
N PRO A 404 0.52 3.49 8.92
CA PRO A 404 -0.11 3.88 10.20
C PRO A 404 0.62 3.46 11.48
N LEU A 405 1.68 2.67 11.35
CA LEU A 405 2.49 2.15 12.46
C LEU A 405 3.91 2.72 12.45
N TRP A 406 4.25 3.59 11.49
CA TRP A 406 5.53 4.30 11.46
C TRP A 406 5.68 5.13 12.75
N PRO A 407 6.88 5.19 13.38
CA PRO A 407 8.19 4.73 12.90
C PRO A 407 8.57 3.30 13.31
N ALA A 408 7.61 2.40 13.60
CA ALA A 408 7.94 1.03 13.93
C ALA A 408 8.67 0.32 12.76
N PRO A 409 9.59 -0.63 13.03
CA PRO A 409 10.27 -1.39 11.97
C PRO A 409 9.27 -2.12 11.09
N CYS A 410 9.61 -2.33 9.81
CA CYS A 410 8.70 -2.79 8.75
C CYS A 410 7.65 -1.78 8.28
N ASN A 411 7.53 -0.61 8.90
CA ASN A 411 6.49 0.36 8.60
C ASN A 411 7.15 1.59 8.00
N TYR A 412 6.95 1.78 6.69
CA TYR A 412 7.71 2.76 5.92
C TYR A 412 7.15 4.16 5.97
N HIS A 413 8.04 5.10 5.63
CA HIS A 413 7.73 6.49 5.38
C HIS A 413 8.44 6.93 4.11
N TYR A 414 7.65 7.21 3.08
CA TYR A 414 8.14 7.65 1.79
C TYR A 414 7.81 9.12 1.59
N VAL A 415 8.72 9.83 0.92
CA VAL A 415 8.47 11.18 0.43
C VAL A 415 8.73 11.20 -1.07
N GLN A 416 7.73 11.63 -1.83
CA GLN A 416 7.87 11.91 -3.25
C GLN A 416 7.88 13.42 -3.45
N ARG A 417 8.83 13.91 -4.26
CA ARG A 417 9.02 15.34 -4.51
C ARG A 417 9.35 15.58 -5.97
N TYR A 418 8.63 16.51 -6.58
CA TYR A 418 8.90 17.02 -7.93
C TYR A 418 9.35 18.47 -7.82
N GLU A 419 10.60 18.75 -8.20
CA GLU A 419 11.21 20.07 -8.14
C GLU A 419 11.20 20.72 -9.54
N PHE A 420 10.80 21.98 -9.60
CA PHE A 420 10.69 22.78 -10.80
C PHE A 420 11.49 24.06 -10.61
N TYR A 421 12.47 24.31 -11.47
CA TYR A 421 13.40 25.42 -11.33
C TYR A 421 13.08 26.56 -12.31
N ALA A 422 13.44 27.77 -11.93
CA ALA A 422 13.17 28.98 -12.73
C ALA A 422 13.90 28.99 -14.09
N ASP A 423 14.92 28.16 -14.27
CA ASP A 423 15.66 28.01 -15.54
C ASP A 423 15.02 26.98 -16.49
N GLY A 424 13.91 26.36 -16.10
CA GLY A 424 13.23 25.33 -16.89
C GLY A 424 13.75 23.91 -16.65
N SER A 425 14.71 23.72 -15.75
CA SER A 425 15.11 22.38 -15.31
C SER A 425 14.09 21.80 -14.31
N PHE A 426 14.00 20.47 -14.27
CA PHE A 426 13.15 19.75 -13.33
C PHE A 426 13.91 18.58 -12.70
N ARG A 427 13.48 18.14 -11.51
CA ARG A 427 14.05 16.98 -10.82
C ARG A 427 12.98 16.18 -10.11
N VAL A 428 13.09 14.87 -10.21
CA VAL A 428 12.29 13.91 -9.41
C VAL A 428 13.13 13.43 -8.25
N VAL A 429 12.57 13.48 -7.04
CA VAL A 429 13.21 13.04 -5.80
C VAL A 429 12.28 12.09 -5.08
N VAL A 430 12.81 10.93 -4.72
CA VAL A 430 12.13 9.94 -3.88
C VAL A 430 13.01 9.68 -2.68
N SER A 431 12.43 9.75 -1.49
CA SER A 431 13.14 9.50 -0.24
C SER A 431 12.43 8.42 0.55
N ASN A 432 13.20 7.54 1.17
CA ASN A 432 12.72 6.67 2.23
C ASN A 432 13.29 7.16 3.56
N LEU A 433 12.39 7.49 4.48
CA LEU A 433 12.66 7.96 5.83
C LEU A 433 12.33 6.89 6.90
N GLY A 434 11.74 5.78 6.49
CA GLY A 434 11.36 4.64 7.32
C GLY A 434 12.48 3.62 7.52
N ARG A 435 12.35 2.86 8.62
CA ARG A 435 13.21 1.72 8.91
C ARG A 435 12.54 0.44 8.42
N GLY A 436 13.20 -0.28 7.51
CA GLY A 436 12.71 -1.58 7.06
C GLY A 436 12.66 -2.66 8.15
N CYS A 437 12.16 -3.85 7.81
CA CYS A 437 12.09 -5.09 8.62
C CYS A 437 13.43 -5.71 9.06
N GLY A 438 14.52 -4.95 9.03
CA GLY A 438 15.85 -5.46 9.29
C GLY A 438 16.87 -4.34 9.33
N ASN A 439 18.14 -4.72 9.49
CA ASN A 439 19.27 -3.78 9.49
C ASN A 439 20.02 -3.76 8.14
N ASP A 440 19.54 -4.53 7.16
CA ASP A 440 20.17 -4.85 5.88
C ASP A 440 19.24 -4.67 4.66
N GLY A 441 18.13 -3.95 4.83
CA GLY A 441 17.21 -3.63 3.73
C GLY A 441 17.87 -2.82 2.61
N THR A 442 17.68 -3.25 1.36
CA THR A 442 18.15 -2.58 0.14
C THR A 442 16.95 -2.18 -0.72
N TYR A 443 16.86 -0.90 -1.09
CA TYR A 443 15.87 -0.38 -2.04
C TYR A 443 16.37 -0.61 -3.47
N ARG A 444 15.55 -1.23 -4.31
CA ARG A 444 15.90 -1.54 -5.71
C ARG A 444 14.97 -0.85 -6.68
#